data_AF-A0AAJ8LKW5-F1
#
_entry.id   AF-A0AAJ8LKW5-F1
#
_cell.length_a   1.000
_cell.length_b   1.000
_cell.length_c   1.000
_cell.angle_alpha   90.00
_cell.angle_beta   90.00
_cell.angle_gamma   90.00
#
_symmetry.space_group_name_H-M   'P 1'
#
loop_
_entity.id
_entity.type
_entity.pdbx_description
1 polymer ?
#
loop_
_entity_poly.entity_id
_entity_poly.type
_entity_poly.pdbx_seq_one_letter_code
_entity_poly.pdbx_strand_id
1 'polypeptide(L)'
;MRGILTFFLLTLLSVVCVLASEPPEQYRPLPPLRVQDELEKVWVKKRYEFVPTVLKKYGYDAWIITQREYAEDTVFRSLHSSTTTFSARRRTLFLFHTNPDVPSPLLLIDNQQTLWDTLLATLDKVDPKKIAVNHTGEGQLLLQKLGPKWAKRVSSERAIGVEVVAARVGGEEQLSMYRLMTENVWRMIEEGFSNEVITVGETTPTDVEWWFRSRMQTLNVTTWFPPSVTFFRSPSEPSTDDHPQAREGDLLHVDIGITAMNMNTDTQHLGYILRSNETKVPAGLVQGLHDANRLQDFTRKRMVPGLTGDEVFEAVIEDMKDAGLKGLIYSHPIGDYGHSAGAIIGMANIQGSVPGGGQNKVLENYWTSVELSGDTYVPEWGIRQLVSEQHPNIELIGQFPLEEDVYWSPKTRTFEWVYGQQTEYHLVKPKKRESSSPSLFTRIGTSLGWNVVRWV
;
A
#
# COMPACT_ATOMS: atom_id res chain seq x y z
N MET A 1 1.60 51.76 50.70
CA MET A 1 1.59 50.32 51.07
C MET A 1 0.26 49.73 50.60
N ARG A 2 0.31 48.54 49.98
CA ARG A 2 -0.77 47.83 49.23
C ARG A 2 -0.91 48.24 47.76
N GLY A 3 -0.58 47.31 46.88
CA GLY A 3 -0.66 47.42 45.42
C GLY A 3 0.73 47.29 44.80
N ILE A 4 1.08 46.08 44.36
CA ILE A 4 2.18 45.67 43.44
C ILE A 4 2.51 44.17 43.59
N LEU A 5 1.93 43.43 44.55
CA LEU A 5 2.24 42.01 44.75
C LEU A 5 1.13 41.03 44.31
N THR A 6 0.38 41.34 43.24
CA THR A 6 -0.69 40.44 42.75
C THR A 6 -0.84 40.45 41.23
N PHE A 7 0.28 40.59 40.51
CA PHE A 7 0.29 40.48 39.04
C PHE A 7 1.42 39.59 38.48
N PHE A 8 2.19 38.93 39.34
CA PHE A 8 3.26 38.01 38.93
C PHE A 8 2.98 36.54 39.27
N LEU A 9 1.77 36.21 39.74
CA LEU A 9 1.37 34.83 40.06
C LEU A 9 0.24 34.28 39.18
N LEU A 10 -0.14 34.99 38.12
CA LEU A 10 -1.21 34.59 37.17
C LEU A 10 -0.75 34.55 35.70
N THR A 11 0.54 34.79 35.44
CA THR A 11 1.18 34.64 34.11
C THR A 11 2.23 33.53 34.11
N LEU A 12 2.03 32.52 34.96
CA LEU A 12 2.83 31.28 34.96
C LEU A 12 1.92 30.04 35.02
N LEU A 13 0.68 30.14 34.52
CA LEU A 13 -0.29 29.05 34.47
C LEU A 13 -0.86 28.80 33.06
N SER A 14 -0.23 29.33 32.01
CA SER A 14 -0.71 29.20 30.63
C SER A 14 0.36 28.77 29.61
N VAL A 15 1.53 28.33 30.07
CA VAL A 15 2.56 27.72 29.20
C VAL A 15 3.10 26.45 29.84
N VAL A 16 2.17 25.58 30.23
CA VAL A 16 2.42 24.14 30.17
C VAL A 16 1.38 23.61 29.21
N CYS A 17 1.56 23.92 27.92
CA CYS A 17 1.19 22.95 26.90
C CYS A 17 2.01 21.72 27.26
N VAL A 18 1.38 20.83 28.03
CA VAL A 18 1.75 19.43 28.04
C VAL A 18 1.71 19.07 26.56
N LEU A 19 2.89 18.97 25.95
CA LEU A 19 3.11 18.04 24.86
C LEU A 19 2.79 16.69 25.49
N ALA A 20 1.50 16.40 25.60
CA ALA A 20 1.06 15.04 25.72
C ALA A 20 1.49 14.49 24.39
N SER A 21 2.63 13.80 24.36
CA SER A 21 2.81 12.74 23.41
C SER A 21 1.49 11.98 23.47
N GLU A 22 0.70 12.06 22.40
CA GLU A 22 -0.47 11.20 22.30
C GLU A 22 0.03 9.79 22.63
N PRO A 23 -0.67 9.04 23.50
CA PRO A 23 -0.27 7.66 23.74
C PRO A 23 -0.09 7.01 22.37
N PRO A 24 1.03 6.30 22.10
CA PRO A 24 1.27 5.74 20.79
C PRO A 24 0.01 5.02 20.33
N GLU A 25 -0.50 5.40 19.16
CA GLU A 25 -1.81 4.96 18.68
C GLU A 25 -1.92 3.44 18.89
N GLN A 26 -2.88 3.02 19.70
CA GLN A 26 -3.08 1.59 19.91
C GLN A 26 -3.61 0.99 18.61
N TYR A 27 -3.17 -0.22 18.26
CA TYR A 27 -3.75 -0.96 17.15
C TYR A 27 -5.27 -0.95 17.23
N ARG A 28 -5.91 -0.60 16.13
CA ARG A 28 -7.36 -0.48 16.07
C ARG A 28 -7.88 -1.70 15.32
N PRO A 29 -8.53 -2.65 16.02
CA PRO A 29 -8.92 -3.89 15.39
C PRO A 29 -9.95 -3.64 14.28
N LEU A 30 -9.82 -4.41 13.19
CA LEU A 30 -10.89 -4.47 12.19
C LEU A 30 -12.18 -5.01 12.82
N PRO A 31 -13.36 -4.70 12.24
CA PRO A 31 -14.61 -5.26 12.70
C PRO A 31 -14.60 -6.80 12.74
N PRO A 32 -15.45 -7.46 13.54
CA PRO A 32 -15.58 -8.92 13.51
C PRO A 32 -15.91 -9.42 12.09
N LEU A 33 -15.46 -10.63 11.73
CA LEU A 33 -15.62 -11.19 10.37
C LEU A 33 -17.05 -11.15 9.84
N ARG A 34 -18.08 -11.31 10.69
CA ARG A 34 -19.49 -11.18 10.25
C ARG A 34 -19.84 -9.78 9.75
N VAL A 35 -19.34 -8.75 10.42
CA VAL A 35 -19.52 -7.35 10.02
C VAL A 35 -18.72 -7.07 8.75
N GLN A 36 -17.51 -7.64 8.64
CA GLN A 36 -16.73 -7.53 7.40
C GLN A 36 -17.47 -8.13 6.20
N ASP A 37 -18.04 -9.32 6.34
CA ASP A 37 -18.84 -9.98 5.29
C ASP A 37 -20.07 -9.16 4.88
N GLU A 38 -20.78 -8.56 5.84
CA GLU A 38 -21.93 -7.69 5.58
C GLU A 38 -21.52 -6.46 4.75
N LEU A 39 -20.41 -5.81 5.10
CA LEU A 39 -19.86 -4.67 4.37
C LEU A 39 -19.40 -5.07 2.96
N GLU A 40 -18.64 -6.16 2.83
CA GLU A 40 -18.17 -6.66 1.53
C GLU A 40 -19.34 -6.99 0.60
N LYS A 41 -20.41 -7.63 1.11
CA LYS A 41 -21.62 -7.92 0.32
C LYS A 41 -22.31 -6.66 -0.18
N VAL A 42 -22.34 -5.60 0.62
CA VAL A 42 -22.86 -4.29 0.19
C VAL A 42 -22.01 -3.72 -0.95
N TRP A 43 -20.68 -3.77 -0.82
CA TRP A 43 -19.78 -3.25 -1.86
C TRP A 43 -19.83 -4.07 -3.15
N VAL A 44 -19.90 -5.41 -3.06
CA VAL A 44 -20.11 -6.29 -4.21
C VAL A 44 -21.42 -5.98 -4.92
N LYS A 45 -22.51 -5.77 -4.18
CA LYS A 45 -23.80 -5.38 -4.77
C LYS A 45 -23.70 -4.03 -5.48
N LYS A 46 -23.07 -3.02 -4.88
CA LYS A 46 -22.80 -1.73 -5.54
C LYS A 46 -21.95 -1.92 -6.80
N ARG A 47 -20.99 -2.85 -6.79
CA ARG A 47 -20.20 -3.19 -7.99
C ARG A 47 -21.07 -3.80 -9.08
N TYR A 48 -21.99 -4.70 -8.74
CA TYR A 48 -22.94 -5.27 -9.70
C TYR A 48 -23.81 -4.22 -10.37
N GLU A 49 -24.26 -3.23 -9.61
CA GLU A 49 -25.04 -2.09 -10.11
C GLU A 49 -24.20 -1.15 -11.01
N PHE A 50 -22.88 -1.10 -10.79
CA PHE A 50 -21.93 -0.34 -11.60
C PHE A 50 -21.58 -1.04 -12.93
N VAL A 51 -21.54 -2.37 -13.00
CA VAL A 51 -21.13 -3.07 -14.24
C VAL A 51 -21.94 -2.64 -15.48
N PRO A 52 -23.29 -2.55 -15.45
CA PRO A 52 -24.06 -2.09 -16.61
C PRO A 52 -23.68 -0.69 -17.13
N THR A 53 -23.21 0.22 -16.27
CA THR A 53 -22.73 1.54 -16.73
C THR A 53 -21.41 1.43 -17.48
N VAL A 54 -20.52 0.54 -17.03
CA VAL A 54 -19.26 0.22 -17.73
C VAL A 54 -19.55 -0.43 -19.09
N LEU A 55 -20.50 -1.37 -19.16
CA LEU A 55 -20.89 -2.00 -20.43
C LEU A 55 -21.38 -0.96 -21.45
N LYS A 56 -22.27 -0.05 -21.03
CA LYS A 56 -22.77 1.05 -21.87
C LYS A 56 -21.63 1.96 -22.33
N LYS A 57 -20.70 2.32 -21.45
CA LYS A 57 -19.53 3.16 -21.77
C LYS A 57 -18.69 2.58 -22.90
N TYR A 58 -18.51 1.27 -22.94
CA TYR A 58 -17.73 0.57 -23.97
C TYR A 58 -18.57 0.02 -25.14
N GLY A 59 -19.87 0.33 -25.19
CA GLY A 59 -20.76 -0.10 -26.28
C GLY A 59 -21.04 -1.61 -26.30
N TYR A 60 -21.12 -2.24 -25.12
CA TYR A 60 -21.50 -3.64 -24.93
C TYR A 60 -22.87 -3.75 -24.25
N ASP A 61 -23.62 -4.79 -24.59
CA ASP A 61 -24.94 -5.05 -24.01
C ASP A 61 -24.91 -6.13 -22.92
N ALA A 62 -23.93 -7.03 -22.99
CA ALA A 62 -23.73 -8.08 -22.02
C ALA A 62 -22.24 -8.39 -21.82
N TRP A 63 -21.90 -8.94 -20.66
CA TRP A 63 -20.57 -9.47 -20.36
C TRP A 63 -20.69 -10.80 -19.64
N ILE A 64 -20.04 -11.83 -20.20
CA ILE A 64 -20.03 -13.18 -19.64
C ILE A 64 -18.63 -13.45 -19.09
N ILE A 65 -18.58 -13.78 -17.81
CA ILE A 65 -17.39 -14.28 -17.14
C ILE A 65 -17.66 -15.74 -16.78
N THR A 66 -16.80 -16.66 -17.23
CA THR A 66 -16.88 -18.07 -16.88
C THR A 66 -15.54 -18.54 -16.38
N GLN A 67 -15.55 -19.32 -15.32
CA GLN A 67 -14.35 -19.82 -14.67
C GLN A 67 -14.62 -21.17 -14.03
N ARG A 68 -13.55 -21.84 -13.60
CA ARG A 68 -13.62 -23.12 -12.90
C ARG A 68 -12.83 -23.05 -11.60
N GLU A 69 -13.07 -24.02 -10.72
CA GLU A 69 -12.32 -24.21 -9.48
C GLU A 69 -10.80 -24.17 -9.74
N TYR A 70 -10.10 -23.28 -9.03
CA TYR A 70 -8.65 -22.99 -9.16
C TYR A 70 -8.19 -22.45 -10.52
N ALA A 71 -9.13 -22.02 -11.36
CA ALA A 71 -8.88 -21.36 -12.63
C ALA A 71 -9.77 -20.11 -12.74
N GLU A 72 -9.78 -19.32 -11.66
CA GLU A 72 -10.59 -18.12 -11.53
C GLU A 72 -10.20 -17.06 -12.53
N ASP A 73 -11.19 -16.32 -13.00
CA ASP A 73 -10.97 -15.09 -13.74
C ASP A 73 -10.42 -14.01 -12.80
N THR A 74 -9.54 -13.14 -13.28
CA THR A 74 -8.96 -12.06 -12.46
C THR A 74 -10.00 -11.05 -12.00
N VAL A 75 -11.21 -11.02 -12.57
CA VAL A 75 -12.29 -10.18 -12.04
C VAL A 75 -13.06 -10.84 -10.90
N PHE A 76 -12.89 -12.15 -10.66
CA PHE A 76 -13.70 -12.91 -9.70
C PHE A 76 -13.59 -12.35 -8.29
N ARG A 77 -12.36 -12.01 -7.85
CA ARG A 77 -12.12 -11.44 -6.52
C ARG A 77 -13.00 -10.22 -6.28
N SER A 78 -13.23 -9.39 -7.29
CA SER A 78 -14.07 -8.19 -7.21
C SER A 78 -15.57 -8.46 -7.05
N LEU A 79 -16.02 -9.70 -7.30
CA LEU A 79 -17.43 -10.06 -7.44
C LEU A 79 -17.95 -10.96 -6.31
N HIS A 80 -17.22 -11.13 -5.21
CA HIS A 80 -17.71 -11.87 -4.05
C HIS A 80 -17.14 -11.32 -2.74
N SER A 81 -17.79 -11.67 -1.63
CA SER A 81 -17.21 -11.50 -0.30
C SER A 81 -16.09 -12.53 -0.11
N SER A 82 -14.90 -12.04 0.20
CA SER A 82 -13.71 -12.82 0.54
C SER A 82 -13.90 -13.58 1.86
N THR A 83 -14.73 -13.04 2.76
CA THR A 83 -15.02 -13.65 4.06
C THR A 83 -15.78 -14.99 3.92
N THR A 84 -16.67 -15.12 2.94
CA THR A 84 -17.46 -16.36 2.74
C THR A 84 -17.03 -17.19 1.54
N THR A 85 -16.28 -16.61 0.61
CA THR A 85 -15.85 -17.24 -0.63
C THR A 85 -14.36 -16.95 -0.85
N PHE A 86 -13.54 -17.98 -0.73
CA PHE A 86 -12.10 -17.88 -0.95
C PHE A 86 -11.71 -18.20 -2.41
N SER A 87 -12.33 -19.21 -2.99
CA SER A 87 -12.10 -19.67 -4.37
C SER A 87 -13.41 -20.13 -5.00
N ALA A 88 -13.44 -20.21 -6.33
CA ALA A 88 -14.52 -20.90 -7.00
C ALA A 88 -14.47 -22.38 -6.59
N ARG A 89 -15.61 -23.00 -6.28
CA ARG A 89 -15.69 -24.44 -5.90
C ARG A 89 -16.31 -25.32 -6.98
N ARG A 90 -16.84 -24.71 -8.04
CA ARG A 90 -17.43 -25.31 -9.25
C ARG A 90 -17.31 -24.29 -10.37
N ARG A 91 -17.73 -24.65 -11.59
CA ARG A 91 -17.92 -23.65 -12.64
C ARG A 91 -18.85 -22.55 -12.11
N THR A 92 -18.34 -21.34 -12.18
CA THR A 92 -19.02 -20.13 -11.74
C THR A 92 -19.15 -19.23 -12.96
N LEU A 93 -20.38 -18.87 -13.30
CA LEU A 93 -20.68 -18.02 -14.45
C LEU A 93 -21.44 -16.78 -13.98
N PHE A 94 -20.95 -15.62 -14.40
CA PHE A 94 -21.66 -14.36 -14.33
C PHE A 94 -22.09 -13.94 -15.72
N LEU A 95 -23.36 -13.55 -15.88
CA LEU A 95 -23.85 -12.78 -17.01
C LEU A 95 -24.33 -11.43 -16.48
N PHE A 96 -23.59 -10.37 -16.79
CA PHE A 96 -24.04 -8.99 -16.63
C PHE A 96 -24.66 -8.50 -17.93
N HIS A 97 -25.66 -7.63 -17.85
CA HIS A 97 -26.24 -7.00 -19.04
C HIS A 97 -26.88 -5.64 -18.78
N THR A 98 -27.22 -4.92 -19.85
CA THR A 98 -27.77 -3.57 -19.79
C THR A 98 -29.30 -3.49 -19.80
N ASN A 99 -30.00 -4.61 -20.05
CA ASN A 99 -31.46 -4.68 -20.00
C ASN A 99 -31.97 -4.51 -18.55
N PRO A 100 -32.78 -3.48 -18.25
CA PRO A 100 -33.25 -3.19 -16.89
C PRO A 100 -34.39 -4.09 -16.42
N ASP A 101 -35.09 -4.78 -17.33
CA ASP A 101 -36.27 -5.60 -17.02
C ASP A 101 -35.91 -7.04 -16.60
N VAL A 102 -34.63 -7.40 -16.72
CA VAL A 102 -34.10 -8.72 -16.35
C VAL A 102 -33.08 -8.54 -15.20
N PRO A 103 -33.09 -9.38 -14.15
CA PRO A 103 -32.10 -9.27 -13.08
C PRO A 103 -30.67 -9.48 -13.59
N SER A 104 -29.77 -8.58 -13.19
CA SER A 104 -28.33 -8.62 -13.51
C SER A 104 -27.49 -8.40 -12.25
N PRO A 105 -26.44 -9.21 -11.99
CA PRO A 105 -26.02 -10.35 -12.80
C PRO A 105 -26.94 -11.56 -12.63
N LEU A 106 -26.98 -12.41 -13.66
CA LEU A 106 -27.28 -13.82 -13.48
C LEU A 106 -26.01 -14.53 -12.99
N LEU A 107 -26.04 -15.08 -11.78
CA LEU A 107 -24.97 -15.89 -11.20
C LEU A 107 -25.36 -17.36 -11.18
N LEU A 108 -24.58 -18.21 -11.84
CA LEU A 108 -24.78 -19.66 -11.90
C LEU A 108 -23.55 -20.39 -11.34
N ILE A 109 -23.76 -21.35 -10.44
CA ILE A 109 -22.68 -22.15 -9.83
C ILE A 109 -23.05 -23.64 -9.94
N ASP A 110 -22.64 -24.27 -11.02
CA ASP A 110 -22.92 -25.69 -11.31
C ASP A 110 -22.00 -26.20 -12.44
N ASN A 111 -21.84 -27.51 -12.60
CA ASN A 111 -21.12 -28.13 -13.70
C ASN A 111 -22.05 -28.77 -14.76
N GLN A 112 -23.36 -28.81 -14.49
CA GLN A 112 -24.36 -29.52 -15.29
C GLN A 112 -24.83 -28.75 -16.54
N GLN A 113 -25.50 -29.45 -17.46
CA GLN A 113 -26.04 -28.87 -18.70
C GLN A 113 -27.08 -27.77 -18.46
N THR A 114 -27.82 -27.87 -17.35
CA THR A 114 -28.83 -26.90 -16.90
C THR A 114 -28.27 -25.48 -16.75
N LEU A 115 -26.99 -25.32 -16.41
CA LEU A 115 -26.32 -24.02 -16.36
C LEU A 115 -26.32 -23.36 -17.74
N TRP A 116 -25.94 -24.10 -18.77
CA TRP A 116 -25.88 -23.60 -20.15
C TRP A 116 -27.27 -23.31 -20.69
N ASP A 117 -28.25 -24.18 -20.38
CA ASP A 117 -29.64 -23.98 -20.80
C ASP A 117 -30.21 -22.69 -20.18
N THR A 118 -29.91 -22.42 -18.91
CA THR A 118 -30.31 -21.19 -18.20
C THR A 118 -29.63 -19.95 -18.77
N LEU A 119 -28.34 -20.04 -19.09
CA LEU A 119 -27.60 -18.96 -19.76
C LEU A 119 -28.25 -18.61 -21.11
N LEU A 120 -28.49 -19.60 -21.96
CA LEU A 120 -29.08 -19.41 -23.29
C LEU A 120 -30.50 -18.83 -23.22
N ALA A 121 -31.33 -19.35 -22.32
CA ALA A 121 -32.68 -18.82 -22.10
C ALA A 121 -32.67 -17.36 -21.61
N THR A 122 -31.66 -16.97 -20.82
CA THR A 122 -31.51 -15.58 -20.38
C THR A 122 -31.01 -14.69 -21.52
N LEU A 123 -30.07 -15.16 -22.33
CA LEU A 123 -29.63 -14.45 -23.54
C LEU A 123 -30.78 -14.26 -24.54
N ASP A 124 -31.69 -15.22 -24.69
CA ASP A 124 -32.89 -15.06 -25.53
C ASP A 124 -33.84 -13.97 -25.01
N LYS A 125 -33.96 -13.82 -23.68
CA LYS A 125 -34.77 -12.74 -23.06
C LYS A 125 -34.10 -11.37 -23.18
N VAL A 126 -32.79 -11.31 -23.00
CA VAL A 126 -32.01 -10.06 -23.02
C VAL A 126 -31.75 -9.59 -24.46
N ASP A 127 -31.55 -10.51 -25.40
CA ASP A 127 -31.15 -10.33 -26.80
C ASP A 127 -30.00 -9.32 -27.01
N PRO A 128 -28.84 -9.50 -26.35
CA PRO A 128 -27.72 -8.55 -26.44
C PRO A 128 -27.13 -8.54 -27.86
N LYS A 129 -26.90 -7.35 -28.43
CA LYS A 129 -26.30 -7.22 -29.78
C LYS A 129 -24.79 -7.42 -29.74
N LYS A 130 -24.13 -7.02 -28.65
CA LYS A 130 -22.69 -7.22 -28.43
C LYS A 130 -22.42 -7.80 -27.05
N ILE A 131 -21.66 -8.89 -27.01
CA ILE A 131 -21.33 -9.64 -25.79
C ILE A 131 -19.81 -9.56 -25.56
N ALA A 132 -19.40 -9.07 -24.40
CA ALA A 132 -18.01 -9.11 -23.95
C ALA A 132 -17.71 -10.47 -23.31
N VAL A 133 -16.49 -10.96 -23.52
CA VAL A 133 -15.93 -12.08 -22.74
C VAL A 133 -14.47 -11.79 -22.38
N ASN A 134 -14.03 -12.36 -21.26
CA ASN A 134 -12.62 -12.43 -20.93
C ASN A 134 -12.02 -13.65 -21.63
N HIS A 135 -10.74 -13.58 -22.03
CA HIS A 135 -10.02 -14.69 -22.66
C HIS A 135 -9.49 -15.73 -21.66
N THR A 136 -9.68 -15.50 -20.37
CA THR A 136 -9.30 -16.35 -19.24
C THR A 136 -10.38 -17.41 -18.94
N GLY A 137 -10.01 -18.44 -18.16
CA GLY A 137 -10.94 -19.48 -17.71
C GLY A 137 -11.42 -20.44 -18.83
N GLU A 138 -12.73 -20.71 -18.88
CA GLU A 138 -13.35 -21.71 -19.78
C GLU A 138 -13.83 -21.13 -21.13
N GLY A 139 -13.14 -20.11 -21.67
CA GLY A 139 -13.58 -19.35 -22.84
C GLY A 139 -13.91 -20.20 -24.10
N GLN A 140 -13.12 -21.22 -24.41
CA GLN A 140 -13.39 -22.10 -25.56
C GLN A 140 -14.68 -22.91 -25.39
N LEU A 141 -14.92 -23.44 -24.19
CA LEU A 141 -16.15 -24.17 -23.87
C LEU A 141 -17.35 -23.24 -23.90
N LEU A 142 -17.22 -22.00 -23.40
CA LEU A 142 -18.26 -20.99 -23.49
C LEU A 142 -18.66 -20.74 -24.94
N LEU A 143 -17.69 -20.47 -25.83
CA LEU A 143 -17.98 -20.21 -27.24
C LEU A 143 -18.70 -21.41 -27.90
N GLN A 144 -18.30 -22.64 -27.57
CA GLN A 144 -18.97 -23.85 -28.05
C GLN A 144 -20.44 -23.91 -27.56
N LYS A 145 -20.67 -23.62 -26.27
CA LYS A 145 -22.00 -23.70 -25.64
C LYS A 145 -22.94 -22.56 -26.04
N LEU A 146 -22.39 -21.39 -26.35
CA LEU A 146 -23.16 -20.25 -26.90
C LEU A 146 -23.75 -20.55 -28.28
N GLY A 147 -23.10 -21.43 -29.05
CA GLY A 147 -23.51 -21.76 -30.40
C GLY A 147 -23.42 -20.59 -31.39
N PRO A 148 -23.68 -20.82 -32.69
CA PRO A 148 -23.42 -19.83 -33.75
C PRO A 148 -24.20 -18.53 -33.60
N LYS A 149 -25.41 -18.57 -33.01
CA LYS A 149 -26.28 -17.38 -32.83
C LYS A 149 -25.60 -16.33 -31.94
N TRP A 150 -25.06 -16.76 -30.81
CA TRP A 150 -24.47 -15.88 -29.80
C TRP A 150 -22.98 -15.70 -29.97
N ALA A 151 -22.24 -16.75 -30.37
CA ALA A 151 -20.80 -16.69 -30.57
C ALA A 151 -20.39 -15.61 -31.58
N LYS A 152 -21.18 -15.35 -32.63
CA LYS A 152 -20.92 -14.27 -33.60
C LYS A 152 -21.06 -12.85 -33.04
N ARG A 153 -21.67 -12.69 -31.85
CA ARG A 153 -21.85 -11.41 -31.15
C ARG A 153 -20.77 -11.20 -30.08
N VAL A 154 -19.90 -12.20 -29.87
CA VAL A 154 -18.85 -12.17 -28.86
C VAL A 154 -17.61 -11.44 -29.39
N SER A 155 -17.04 -10.58 -28.55
CA SER A 155 -15.71 -10.00 -28.73
C SER A 155 -15.09 -9.77 -27.35
N SER A 156 -13.79 -9.46 -27.30
CA SER A 156 -13.13 -9.11 -26.05
C SER A 156 -12.94 -7.60 -25.95
N GLU A 157 -13.10 -7.09 -24.74
CA GLU A 157 -12.83 -5.70 -24.38
C GLU A 157 -12.22 -5.70 -22.98
N ARG A 158 -10.88 -5.58 -22.95
CA ARG A 158 -10.10 -5.61 -21.70
C ARG A 158 -10.52 -4.48 -20.75
N ALA A 159 -10.90 -3.32 -21.30
CA ALA A 159 -11.17 -2.14 -20.50
C ALA A 159 -12.38 -2.33 -19.54
N ILE A 160 -13.34 -3.19 -19.89
CA ILE A 160 -14.46 -3.56 -19.00
C ILE A 160 -13.92 -4.21 -17.73
N GLY A 161 -13.09 -5.24 -17.85
CA GLY A 161 -12.50 -5.92 -16.70
C GLY A 161 -11.60 -5.02 -15.87
N VAL A 162 -10.77 -4.20 -16.54
CA VAL A 162 -9.89 -3.22 -15.88
C VAL A 162 -10.71 -2.24 -15.03
N GLU A 163 -11.71 -1.58 -15.62
CA GLU A 163 -12.51 -0.58 -14.89
C GLU A 163 -13.35 -1.20 -13.77
N VAL A 164 -13.87 -2.41 -13.97
CA VAL A 164 -14.61 -3.13 -12.92
C VAL A 164 -13.73 -3.51 -11.75
N VAL A 165 -12.50 -3.97 -11.94
CA VAL A 165 -11.58 -4.32 -10.83
C VAL A 165 -11.07 -3.07 -10.11
N ALA A 166 -10.76 -2.04 -10.88
CA ALA A 166 -10.10 -0.84 -10.38
C ALA A 166 -11.06 0.08 -9.62
N ALA A 167 -12.36 0.04 -9.94
CA ALA A 167 -13.38 0.85 -9.29
C ALA A 167 -13.52 0.58 -7.78
N ARG A 168 -13.68 1.64 -6.99
CA ARG A 168 -13.97 1.63 -5.56
C ARG A 168 -15.37 2.17 -5.33
N VAL A 169 -16.33 1.25 -5.43
CA VAL A 169 -17.77 1.53 -5.45
C VAL A 169 -18.40 1.64 -4.06
N GLY A 170 -17.67 1.27 -3.01
CA GLY A 170 -18.19 1.32 -1.63
C GLY A 170 -18.29 2.73 -1.04
N GLY A 171 -17.62 3.72 -1.64
CA GLY A 171 -17.65 5.12 -1.20
C GLY A 171 -16.92 5.34 0.13
N GLU A 172 -17.39 6.31 0.92
CA GLU A 172 -16.74 6.71 2.19
C GLU A 172 -16.66 5.56 3.20
N GLU A 173 -17.64 4.64 3.23
CA GLU A 173 -17.62 3.49 4.13
C GLU A 173 -16.44 2.55 3.83
N GLN A 174 -16.22 2.24 2.55
CA GLN A 174 -15.10 1.42 2.11
C GLN A 174 -13.77 2.13 2.33
N LEU A 175 -13.70 3.42 2.01
CA LEU A 175 -12.51 4.24 2.27
C LEU A 175 -12.17 4.31 3.77
N SER A 176 -13.17 4.41 4.65
CA SER A 176 -12.95 4.48 6.10
C SER A 176 -12.35 3.19 6.65
N MET A 177 -12.77 2.02 6.13
CA MET A 177 -12.15 0.74 6.48
C MET A 177 -10.74 0.61 5.92
N TYR A 178 -10.51 1.12 4.71
CA TYR A 178 -9.17 1.14 4.12
C TYR A 178 -8.21 2.04 4.91
N ARG A 179 -8.65 3.23 5.34
CA ARG A 179 -7.90 4.10 6.25
C ARG A 179 -7.51 3.40 7.54
N LEU A 180 -8.44 2.67 8.15
CA LEU A 180 -8.17 1.88 9.35
C LEU A 180 -7.11 0.79 9.09
N MET A 181 -7.10 0.19 7.90
CA MET A 181 -6.04 -0.76 7.52
C MET A 181 -4.68 -0.06 7.41
N THR A 182 -4.59 1.06 6.68
CA THR A 182 -3.34 1.82 6.50
C THR A 182 -2.81 2.39 7.83
N GLU A 183 -3.69 2.89 8.70
CA GLU A 183 -3.36 3.34 10.07
C GLU A 183 -2.67 2.22 10.87
N ASN A 184 -3.20 1.00 10.79
CA ASN A 184 -2.58 -0.15 11.45
C ASN A 184 -1.24 -0.56 10.82
N VAL A 185 -1.06 -0.40 9.50
CA VAL A 185 0.23 -0.64 8.84
C VAL A 185 1.28 0.36 9.33
N TRP A 186 0.94 1.65 9.34
CA TRP A 186 1.81 2.69 9.89
C TRP A 186 2.22 2.39 11.34
N ARG A 187 1.26 2.00 12.19
CA ARG A 187 1.56 1.60 13.57
C ARG A 187 2.44 0.35 13.66
N MET A 188 2.23 -0.62 12.77
CA MET A 188 3.05 -1.83 12.70
C MET A 188 4.49 -1.51 12.34
N ILE A 189 4.70 -0.61 11.38
CA ILE A 189 6.03 -0.14 10.99
C ILE A 189 6.71 0.59 12.14
N GLU A 190 6.00 1.50 12.81
CA GLU A 190 6.54 2.25 13.96
C GLU A 190 7.02 1.30 15.07
N GLU A 191 6.24 0.26 15.38
CA GLU A 191 6.65 -0.76 16.34
C GLU A 191 7.81 -1.62 15.82
N GLY A 192 7.76 -2.06 14.57
CA GLY A 192 8.80 -2.87 13.92
C GLY A 192 10.16 -2.16 13.88
N PHE A 193 10.16 -0.84 13.71
CA PHE A 193 11.34 0.03 13.71
C PHE A 193 11.56 0.73 15.06
N SER A 194 11.34 0.00 16.16
CA SER A 194 11.54 0.50 17.52
C SER A 194 12.50 -0.38 18.33
N ASN A 195 12.88 0.10 19.52
CA ASN A 195 13.66 -0.66 20.49
C ASN A 195 12.95 -1.90 21.07
N GLU A 196 11.63 -2.04 20.86
CA GLU A 196 10.88 -3.23 21.29
C GLU A 196 11.19 -4.43 20.38
N VAL A 197 11.53 -4.18 19.11
CA VAL A 197 11.77 -5.22 18.10
C VAL A 197 13.25 -5.29 17.72
N ILE A 198 13.92 -4.14 17.61
CA ILE A 198 15.31 -4.05 17.15
C ILE A 198 16.27 -3.93 18.33
N THR A 199 17.16 -4.93 18.44
CA THR A 199 18.34 -4.92 19.30
C THR A 199 19.60 -4.78 18.46
N VAL A 200 20.30 -3.65 18.61
CA VAL A 200 21.55 -3.35 17.91
C VAL A 200 22.61 -4.41 18.20
N GLY A 201 23.25 -4.91 17.14
CA GLY A 201 24.24 -5.97 17.18
C GLY A 201 23.67 -7.38 17.15
N GLU A 202 22.35 -7.54 17.25
CA GLU A 202 21.68 -8.84 17.31
C GLU A 202 20.65 -9.02 16.19
N THR A 203 19.67 -8.12 16.10
CA THR A 203 18.55 -8.21 15.15
C THR A 203 19.01 -8.03 13.71
N THR A 204 18.56 -8.90 12.81
CA THR A 204 18.79 -8.81 11.35
C THR A 204 17.53 -8.37 10.61
N PRO A 205 17.61 -7.93 9.34
CA PRO A 205 16.42 -7.64 8.53
C PRO A 205 15.42 -8.80 8.49
N THR A 206 15.92 -10.04 8.32
CA THR A 206 15.10 -11.24 8.30
C THR A 206 14.34 -11.48 9.62
N ASP A 207 14.94 -11.16 10.77
CA ASP A 207 14.23 -11.25 12.05
C ASP A 207 13.04 -10.26 12.09
N VAL A 208 13.22 -9.06 11.56
CA VAL A 208 12.16 -8.05 11.48
C VAL A 208 11.06 -8.47 10.50
N GLU A 209 11.41 -9.07 9.34
CA GLU A 209 10.44 -9.66 8.42
C GLU A 209 9.58 -10.74 9.09
N TRP A 210 10.19 -11.64 9.86
CA TRP A 210 9.46 -12.67 10.61
C TRP A 210 8.60 -12.09 11.73
N TRP A 211 9.07 -11.02 12.36
CA TRP A 211 8.28 -10.27 13.32
C TRP A 211 7.02 -9.68 12.66
N PHE A 212 7.16 -9.00 11.51
CA PHE A 212 6.02 -8.46 10.75
C PHE A 212 5.03 -9.54 10.35
N ARG A 213 5.50 -10.67 9.82
CA ARG A 213 4.65 -11.83 9.46
C ARG A 213 3.83 -12.31 10.65
N SER A 214 4.47 -12.45 11.81
CA SER A 214 3.80 -12.87 13.04
C SER A 214 2.81 -11.81 13.52
N ARG A 215 3.18 -10.53 13.43
CA ARG A 215 2.35 -9.40 13.85
C ARG A 215 1.06 -9.31 13.03
N MET A 216 1.14 -9.43 11.70
CA MET A 216 -0.03 -9.51 10.82
C MET A 216 -1.01 -10.61 11.25
N GLN A 217 -0.51 -11.81 11.56
CA GLN A 217 -1.35 -12.91 12.03
C GLN A 217 -2.06 -12.59 13.35
N THR A 218 -1.38 -11.90 14.29
CA THR A 218 -2.01 -11.49 15.57
C THR A 218 -3.11 -10.44 15.39
N LEU A 219 -3.03 -9.64 14.33
CA LEU A 219 -4.06 -8.65 13.96
C LEU A 219 -5.18 -9.26 13.10
N ASN A 220 -5.15 -10.58 12.85
CA ASN A 220 -6.12 -11.29 12.01
C ASN A 220 -6.20 -10.74 10.58
N VAL A 221 -5.05 -10.40 10.00
CA VAL A 221 -4.89 -9.99 8.60
C VAL A 221 -3.86 -10.89 7.89
N THR A 222 -3.93 -10.94 6.56
CA THR A 222 -2.92 -11.61 5.73
C THR A 222 -2.17 -10.56 4.90
N THR A 223 -1.46 -10.99 3.86
CA THR A 223 -0.78 -10.10 2.90
C THR A 223 -0.81 -10.68 1.50
N TRP A 224 -0.67 -9.82 0.49
CA TRP A 224 -0.55 -10.18 -0.92
C TRP A 224 0.91 -10.42 -1.35
N PHE A 225 1.88 -9.98 -0.54
CA PHE A 225 3.31 -10.29 -0.67
C PHE A 225 3.97 -10.33 0.72
N PRO A 226 4.98 -11.17 0.94
CA PRO A 226 5.69 -11.14 2.21
C PRO A 226 6.40 -9.79 2.42
N PRO A 227 6.41 -9.22 3.65
CA PRO A 227 7.13 -7.98 3.91
C PRO A 227 8.63 -8.17 3.64
N SER A 228 9.25 -7.14 3.08
CA SER A 228 10.69 -7.09 2.81
C SER A 228 11.33 -6.00 3.66
N VAL A 229 12.41 -6.32 4.36
CA VAL A 229 13.15 -5.34 5.18
C VAL A 229 14.57 -5.22 4.67
N THR A 230 15.04 -3.99 4.48
CA THR A 230 16.41 -3.71 4.08
C THR A 230 17.06 -2.77 5.08
N PHE A 231 18.28 -3.10 5.51
CA PHE A 231 19.14 -2.15 6.21
C PHE A 231 20.15 -1.60 5.20
N PHE A 232 20.16 -0.29 5.05
CA PHE A 232 21.15 0.45 4.29
C PHE A 232 22.19 1.03 5.25
N ARG A 233 23.45 0.97 4.83
CA ARG A 233 24.57 1.42 5.63
C ARG A 233 25.47 2.33 4.82
N SER A 234 26.14 3.26 5.50
CA SER A 234 27.17 4.09 4.87
C SER A 234 28.17 3.20 4.13
N PRO A 235 28.54 3.50 2.86
CA PRO A 235 29.50 2.69 2.10
C PRO A 235 30.90 2.63 2.73
N SER A 236 31.21 3.49 3.69
CA SER A 236 32.44 3.43 4.47
C SER A 236 32.45 2.33 5.53
N GLU A 237 31.30 1.72 5.81
CA GLU A 237 31.14 0.66 6.82
C GLU A 237 30.93 -0.71 6.13
N PRO A 238 31.18 -1.83 6.83
CA PRO A 238 31.02 -3.16 6.24
C PRO A 238 29.60 -3.43 5.73
N SER A 239 29.49 -4.02 4.53
CA SER A 239 28.22 -4.34 3.86
C SER A 239 27.25 -5.10 4.77
N THR A 240 25.95 -4.84 4.60
CA THR A 240 24.87 -5.56 5.28
C THR A 240 24.72 -6.99 4.79
N ASP A 241 25.20 -7.31 3.58
CA ASP A 241 25.19 -8.69 3.06
C ASP A 241 26.07 -9.63 3.90
N ASP A 242 27.27 -9.16 4.26
CA ASP A 242 28.23 -9.92 5.08
C ASP A 242 27.98 -9.74 6.59
N HIS A 243 27.37 -8.60 6.96
CA HIS A 243 27.13 -8.22 8.35
C HIS A 243 25.71 -7.68 8.55
N PRO A 244 24.70 -8.58 8.55
CA PRO A 244 23.30 -8.21 8.51
C PRO A 244 22.76 -7.70 9.84
N GLN A 245 23.47 -7.88 10.96
CA GLN A 245 23.00 -7.39 12.25
C GLN A 245 22.92 -5.85 12.24
N ALA A 246 21.83 -5.34 12.81
CA ALA A 246 21.51 -3.93 12.97
C ALA A 246 22.66 -3.18 13.65
N ARG A 247 23.03 -2.02 13.11
CA ARG A 247 24.07 -1.14 13.66
C ARG A 247 23.56 0.27 13.85
N GLU A 248 24.17 0.94 14.82
CA GLU A 248 24.05 2.38 14.95
C GLU A 248 24.43 3.08 13.62
N GLY A 249 23.55 3.92 13.12
CA GLY A 249 23.69 4.62 11.85
C GLY A 249 23.09 3.91 10.63
N ASP A 250 22.50 2.73 10.80
CA ASP A 250 21.76 2.07 9.73
C ASP A 250 20.47 2.84 9.42
N LEU A 251 20.25 3.09 8.13
CA LEU A 251 18.97 3.49 7.57
C LEU A 251 18.15 2.20 7.35
N LEU A 252 16.93 2.18 7.85
CA LEU A 252 16.03 1.04 7.75
C LEU A 252 15.00 1.34 6.67
N HIS A 253 14.59 0.31 5.93
CA HIS A 253 13.50 0.36 4.97
C HIS A 253 12.65 -0.89 5.13
N VAL A 254 11.34 -0.72 5.02
CA VAL A 254 10.39 -1.82 4.93
C VAL A 254 9.46 -1.55 3.76
N ASP A 255 9.12 -2.61 3.05
CA ASP A 255 8.04 -2.70 2.08
C ASP A 255 7.01 -3.71 2.58
N ILE A 256 5.78 -3.25 2.84
CA ILE A 256 4.77 -3.99 3.58
C ILE A 256 3.34 -3.63 3.17
N GLY A 257 2.57 -4.65 2.79
CA GLY A 257 1.13 -4.57 2.60
C GLY A 257 0.37 -5.53 3.51
N ILE A 258 -0.90 -5.23 3.79
CA ILE A 258 -1.83 -6.18 4.41
C ILE A 258 -3.06 -6.41 3.52
N THR A 259 -3.64 -7.59 3.65
CA THR A 259 -4.88 -8.00 2.98
C THR A 259 -5.97 -8.25 4.00
N ALA A 260 -7.09 -7.53 3.86
CA ALA A 260 -8.31 -7.74 4.63
C ALA A 260 -9.51 -7.16 3.87
N MET A 261 -10.72 -7.67 4.14
CA MET A 261 -11.97 -7.15 3.55
C MET A 261 -11.92 -7.03 2.01
N ASN A 262 -11.26 -7.99 1.36
CA ASN A 262 -10.99 -7.99 -0.09
C ASN A 262 -10.20 -6.77 -0.62
N MET A 263 -9.52 -6.04 0.25
CA MET A 263 -8.63 -4.91 -0.09
C MET A 263 -7.18 -5.26 0.27
N ASN A 264 -6.24 -4.57 -0.35
CA ASN A 264 -4.80 -4.69 -0.14
C ASN A 264 -4.24 -3.28 0.05
N THR A 265 -3.37 -3.08 1.02
CA THR A 265 -2.57 -1.86 1.18
C THR A 265 -1.17 -2.06 0.63
N ASP A 266 -0.46 -0.95 0.41
CA ASP A 266 0.97 -0.92 0.15
C ASP A 266 1.62 0.25 0.86
N THR A 267 2.77 0.01 1.49
CA THR A 267 3.45 1.05 2.26
C THR A 267 4.93 0.76 2.37
N GLN A 268 5.74 1.78 2.05
CA GLN A 268 7.17 1.78 2.23
C GLN A 268 7.57 2.95 3.09
N HIS A 269 8.25 2.64 4.19
CA HIS A 269 8.70 3.63 5.15
C HIS A 269 10.17 3.44 5.47
N LEU A 270 10.77 4.54 5.91
CA LEU A 270 12.15 4.60 6.36
C LEU A 270 12.26 4.71 7.88
N GLY A 271 13.20 3.99 8.47
CA GLY A 271 13.61 4.13 9.87
C GLY A 271 15.08 4.50 9.99
N TYR A 272 15.54 4.85 11.18
CA TYR A 272 16.95 5.12 11.43
C TYR A 272 17.36 4.68 12.83
N ILE A 273 18.51 4.02 12.92
CA ILE A 273 19.12 3.68 14.21
C ILE A 273 20.07 4.81 14.59
N LEU A 274 19.70 5.59 15.60
CA LEU A 274 20.54 6.69 16.08
C LEU A 274 21.88 6.15 16.60
N ARG A 275 22.98 6.80 16.21
CA ARG A 275 24.27 6.55 16.83
C ARG A 275 24.29 7.03 18.28
N SER A 276 25.15 6.43 19.10
CA SER A 276 25.30 6.78 20.53
C SER A 276 25.61 8.26 20.78
N ASN A 277 26.20 8.95 19.80
CA ASN A 277 26.51 10.38 19.84
C ASN A 277 25.48 11.27 19.12
N GLU A 278 24.43 10.70 18.53
CA GLU A 278 23.37 11.42 17.82
C GLU A 278 22.15 11.63 18.72
N THR A 279 21.50 12.78 18.53
CA THR A 279 20.20 13.08 19.17
C THR A 279 19.09 13.26 18.15
N LYS A 280 19.44 13.31 16.86
CA LYS A 280 18.58 13.51 15.69
C LYS A 280 19.20 12.79 14.50
N VAL A 281 18.37 12.46 13.52
CA VAL A 281 18.80 11.89 12.24
C VAL A 281 19.73 12.89 11.52
N PRO A 282 20.80 12.44 10.86
CA PRO A 282 21.66 13.27 10.00
C PRO A 282 20.85 14.12 9.01
N ALA A 283 21.31 15.36 8.77
CA ALA A 283 20.58 16.33 7.97
C ALA A 283 20.47 15.91 6.50
N GLY A 284 21.50 15.26 5.94
CA GLY A 284 21.46 14.72 4.58
C GLY A 284 20.40 13.63 4.40
N LEU A 285 20.19 12.78 5.41
CA LEU A 285 19.14 11.76 5.38
C LEU A 285 17.74 12.41 5.46
N VAL A 286 17.55 13.37 6.37
CA VAL A 286 16.30 14.14 6.47
C VAL A 286 15.98 14.84 5.13
N GLN A 287 16.99 15.42 4.48
CA GLN A 287 16.79 16.02 3.16
C GLN A 287 16.37 14.98 2.12
N GLY A 288 16.98 13.79 2.11
CA GLY A 288 16.62 12.74 1.17
C GLY A 288 15.19 12.20 1.34
N LEU A 289 14.71 12.08 2.59
CA LEU A 289 13.30 11.79 2.86
C LEU A 289 12.38 12.86 2.25
N HIS A 290 12.70 14.14 2.47
CA HIS A 290 11.90 15.24 1.93
C HIS A 290 11.96 15.34 0.41
N ASP A 291 13.11 15.06 -0.22
CA ASP A 291 13.24 15.05 -1.67
C ASP A 291 12.39 13.91 -2.27
N ALA A 292 12.39 12.72 -1.68
CA ALA A 292 11.49 11.63 -2.05
C ALA A 292 10.01 11.98 -1.82
N ASN A 293 9.66 12.65 -0.71
CA ASN A 293 8.30 13.14 -0.48
C ASN A 293 7.83 14.12 -1.58
N ARG A 294 8.73 14.95 -2.13
CA ARG A 294 8.39 15.85 -3.24
C ARG A 294 8.08 15.09 -4.51
N LEU A 295 8.77 13.97 -4.77
CA LEU A 295 8.44 13.09 -5.88
C LEU A 295 7.05 12.48 -5.73
N GLN A 296 6.68 12.06 -4.52
CA GLN A 296 5.36 11.50 -4.24
C GLN A 296 4.27 12.56 -4.50
N ASP A 297 4.56 13.80 -4.10
CA ASP A 297 3.71 14.94 -4.32
C ASP A 297 3.53 15.30 -5.81
N PHE A 298 4.60 15.21 -6.62
CA PHE A 298 4.51 15.40 -8.07
C PHE A 298 3.61 14.33 -8.70
N THR A 299 3.86 13.04 -8.40
CA THR A 299 3.04 11.94 -8.90
C THR A 299 1.57 12.13 -8.55
N ARG A 300 1.26 12.33 -7.27
CA ARG A 300 -0.12 12.53 -6.80
C ARG A 300 -0.81 13.73 -7.46
N LYS A 301 -0.12 14.86 -7.64
CA LYS A 301 -0.69 16.08 -8.24
C LYS A 301 -0.88 15.96 -9.75
N ARG A 302 -0.05 15.17 -10.44
CA ARG A 302 -0.16 14.92 -11.89
C ARG A 302 -1.19 13.86 -12.25
N MET A 303 -1.63 13.04 -11.29
CA MET A 303 -2.75 12.12 -11.49
C MET A 303 -4.06 12.89 -11.72
N VAL A 304 -4.46 13.02 -12.98
CA VAL A 304 -5.71 13.67 -13.38
C VAL A 304 -6.59 12.68 -14.15
N PRO A 305 -7.86 12.46 -13.73
CA PRO A 305 -8.77 11.57 -14.44
C PRO A 305 -8.88 11.89 -15.93
N GLY A 306 -8.76 10.85 -16.76
CA GLY A 306 -8.77 10.94 -18.21
C GLY A 306 -7.39 10.82 -18.86
N LEU A 307 -6.32 11.21 -18.16
CA LEU A 307 -4.93 11.01 -18.60
C LEU A 307 -4.55 9.52 -18.50
N THR A 308 -3.63 9.07 -19.34
CA THR A 308 -3.01 7.74 -19.21
C THR A 308 -1.93 7.74 -18.14
N GLY A 309 -1.56 6.56 -17.64
CA GLY A 309 -0.42 6.43 -16.74
C GLY A 309 0.90 6.91 -17.37
N ASP A 310 1.09 6.68 -18.66
CA ASP A 310 2.25 7.17 -19.43
C ASP A 310 2.28 8.71 -19.48
N GLU A 311 1.14 9.36 -19.73
CA GLU A 311 1.04 10.84 -19.75
C GLU A 311 1.34 11.43 -18.36
N VAL A 312 0.86 10.77 -17.30
CA VAL A 312 1.18 11.19 -15.91
C VAL A 312 2.68 11.02 -15.64
N PHE A 313 3.27 9.88 -16.00
CA PHE A 313 4.68 9.62 -15.82
C PHE A 313 5.54 10.68 -16.52
N GLU A 314 5.28 10.97 -17.79
CA GLU A 314 6.00 12.00 -18.54
C GLU A 314 5.95 13.37 -17.85
N ALA A 315 4.79 13.78 -17.34
CA ALA A 315 4.64 15.05 -16.61
C ALA A 315 5.39 15.07 -15.28
N VAL A 316 5.45 13.94 -14.56
CA VAL A 316 6.23 13.81 -13.31
C VAL A 316 7.72 13.92 -13.59
N ILE A 317 8.21 13.30 -14.66
CA ILE A 317 9.63 13.40 -15.07
C ILE A 317 10.01 14.85 -15.41
N GLU A 318 9.10 15.62 -16.02
CA GLU A 318 9.30 17.06 -16.24
C GLU A 318 9.41 17.83 -14.91
N ASP A 319 8.48 17.60 -13.96
CA ASP A 319 8.51 18.23 -12.63
C ASP A 319 9.80 17.89 -11.87
N MET A 320 10.26 16.64 -11.95
CA MET A 320 11.52 16.19 -11.37
C MET A 320 12.72 16.96 -11.93
N LYS A 321 12.79 17.08 -13.25
CA LYS A 321 13.85 17.79 -13.95
C LYS A 321 13.88 19.28 -13.57
N ASP A 322 12.71 19.91 -13.54
CA ASP A 322 12.58 21.34 -13.18
C ASP A 322 12.95 21.60 -11.72
N ALA A 323 12.66 20.65 -10.83
CA ALA A 323 13.05 20.72 -9.42
C ALA A 323 14.51 20.31 -9.16
N GLY A 324 15.21 19.76 -10.15
CA GLY A 324 16.56 19.21 -10.01
C GLY A 324 16.62 17.95 -9.15
N LEU A 325 15.51 17.22 -9.03
CA LEU A 325 15.41 15.98 -8.28
C LEU A 325 15.65 14.76 -9.18
N LYS A 326 16.23 13.71 -8.62
CA LYS A 326 16.49 12.44 -9.29
C LYS A 326 15.79 11.30 -8.55
N GLY A 327 15.52 10.22 -9.24
CA GLY A 327 14.90 9.03 -8.67
C GLY A 327 14.19 8.19 -9.72
N LEU A 328 13.44 7.20 -9.24
CA LEU A 328 12.61 6.29 -10.03
C LEU A 328 11.15 6.46 -9.62
N ILE A 329 10.24 6.50 -10.60
CA ILE A 329 8.79 6.50 -10.38
C ILE A 329 8.21 5.16 -10.84
N TYR A 330 7.44 4.49 -9.98
CA TYR A 330 6.93 3.15 -10.27
C TYR A 330 5.59 2.84 -9.59
N SER A 331 4.72 3.83 -9.58
CA SER A 331 3.42 3.77 -8.90
C SER A 331 2.39 2.91 -9.65
N HIS A 332 1.51 2.25 -8.91
CA HIS A 332 0.53 1.33 -9.49
C HIS A 332 -0.86 1.41 -8.82
N PRO A 333 -1.93 0.97 -9.49
CA PRO A 333 -3.24 0.87 -8.87
C PRO A 333 -3.24 -0.13 -7.71
N ILE A 334 -4.03 0.14 -6.66
CA ILE A 334 -4.10 -0.67 -5.44
C ILE A 334 -5.57 -0.95 -5.04
N GLY A 335 -5.81 -2.04 -4.31
CA GLY A 335 -7.09 -2.35 -3.65
C GLY A 335 -7.52 -3.80 -3.84
N ASP A 336 -8.27 -4.16 -4.89
CA ASP A 336 -8.70 -5.55 -5.11
C ASP A 336 -7.53 -6.50 -5.43
N TYR A 337 -6.36 -5.97 -5.75
CA TYR A 337 -5.08 -6.70 -5.79
C TYR A 337 -4.01 -5.72 -5.30
N GLY A 338 -2.84 -6.21 -4.88
CA GLY A 338 -1.67 -5.35 -4.62
C GLY A 338 -1.32 -4.52 -5.85
N HIS A 339 -0.84 -5.21 -6.89
CA HIS A 339 -0.82 -4.66 -8.24
C HIS A 339 -2.20 -4.80 -8.90
N SER A 340 -3.10 -3.85 -8.61
CA SER A 340 -4.45 -3.83 -9.16
C SER A 340 -4.50 -3.38 -10.62
N ALA A 341 -5.65 -3.60 -11.25
CA ALA A 341 -5.86 -3.12 -12.61
C ALA A 341 -6.03 -1.59 -12.62
N GLY A 342 -5.55 -0.92 -13.66
CA GLY A 342 -5.65 0.54 -13.80
C GLY A 342 -4.41 1.15 -14.43
N ALA A 343 -4.26 2.47 -14.31
CA ALA A 343 -3.11 3.24 -14.81
C ALA A 343 -1.85 2.94 -13.99
N ILE A 344 -0.86 2.32 -14.64
CA ILE A 344 0.49 2.16 -14.09
C ILE A 344 1.31 3.40 -14.47
N ILE A 345 2.06 3.97 -13.52
CA ILE A 345 2.85 5.19 -13.70
C ILE A 345 4.32 4.84 -13.49
N GLY A 346 4.98 4.45 -14.58
CA GLY A 346 6.37 3.95 -14.56
C GLY A 346 6.51 2.56 -13.91
N MET A 347 7.71 1.98 -14.01
CA MET A 347 8.13 0.77 -13.29
C MET A 347 9.61 0.88 -12.92
N ALA A 348 10.05 0.26 -11.83
CA ALA A 348 11.43 0.36 -11.37
C ALA A 348 12.46 -0.04 -12.46
N ASN A 349 12.11 -0.98 -13.33
CA ASN A 349 12.91 -1.43 -14.47
C ASN A 349 12.53 -0.78 -15.82
N ILE A 350 11.46 0.04 -15.88
CA ILE A 350 10.98 0.73 -17.08
C ILE A 350 10.59 2.17 -16.71
N GLN A 351 11.53 3.10 -16.85
CA GLN A 351 11.30 4.54 -16.66
C GLN A 351 10.86 5.19 -17.97
N GLY A 352 9.65 4.85 -18.42
CA GLY A 352 9.05 5.30 -19.69
C GLY A 352 7.68 4.67 -19.93
N SER A 353 7.25 4.63 -21.19
CA SER A 353 5.95 4.04 -21.53
C SER A 353 5.88 2.55 -21.15
N VAL A 354 4.78 2.18 -20.50
CA VAL A 354 4.50 0.80 -20.03
C VAL A 354 3.40 0.18 -20.90
N PRO A 355 3.72 -0.74 -21.83
CA PRO A 355 2.73 -1.35 -22.71
C PRO A 355 1.55 -1.98 -21.96
N GLY A 356 0.33 -1.65 -22.39
CA GLY A 356 -0.91 -2.08 -21.75
C GLY A 356 -1.25 -1.32 -20.47
N GLY A 357 -0.40 -1.43 -19.43
CA GLY A 357 -0.67 -0.85 -18.11
C GLY A 357 -0.62 0.67 -18.07
N GLY A 358 0.41 1.28 -18.67
CA GLY A 358 0.57 2.73 -18.75
C GLY A 358 -0.39 3.42 -19.71
N GLN A 359 -1.00 2.65 -20.62
CA GLN A 359 -2.02 3.14 -21.55
C GLN A 359 -3.43 3.18 -20.93
N ASN A 360 -3.61 2.56 -19.76
CA ASN A 360 -4.86 2.69 -19.00
C ASN A 360 -5.00 4.12 -18.47
N LYS A 361 -6.24 4.58 -18.37
CA LYS A 361 -6.54 5.92 -17.86
C LYS A 361 -6.57 5.95 -16.34
N VAL A 362 -6.09 7.04 -15.77
CA VAL A 362 -6.46 7.52 -14.44
C VAL A 362 -7.93 7.88 -14.48
N LEU A 363 -8.65 7.60 -13.41
CA LEU A 363 -10.10 7.66 -13.41
C LEU A 363 -10.56 8.16 -11.99
N GLU A 364 -11.86 8.46 -11.77
CA GLU A 364 -12.40 9.16 -10.56
C GLU A 364 -12.81 8.29 -9.35
N ASN A 365 -12.59 6.97 -9.34
CA ASN A 365 -12.99 6.05 -8.27
C ASN A 365 -11.96 4.92 -8.07
N TYR A 366 -10.68 5.26 -8.00
CA TYR A 366 -9.55 4.33 -8.01
C TYR A 366 -8.61 4.76 -6.90
N TRP A 367 -7.91 3.79 -6.34
CA TRP A 367 -6.81 4.04 -5.43
C TRP A 367 -5.53 3.64 -6.12
N THR A 368 -4.44 4.33 -5.77
CA THR A 368 -3.12 4.11 -6.34
C THR A 368 -2.12 4.14 -5.20
N SER A 369 -1.20 3.19 -5.22
CA SER A 369 -0.01 3.27 -4.40
C SER A 369 1.01 4.18 -5.09
N VAL A 370 1.36 5.30 -4.45
CA VAL A 370 2.35 6.26 -4.95
C VAL A 370 3.74 5.81 -4.50
N GLU A 371 4.29 4.90 -5.29
CA GLU A 371 5.56 4.23 -5.08
C GLU A 371 6.69 4.86 -5.92
N LEU A 372 7.84 5.09 -5.28
CA LEU A 372 9.03 5.66 -5.89
C LEU A 372 10.29 5.44 -5.03
N SER A 373 11.45 5.75 -5.60
CA SER A 373 12.70 5.87 -4.86
C SER A 373 13.40 7.17 -5.24
N GLY A 374 13.57 8.06 -4.25
CA GLY A 374 14.32 9.29 -4.43
C GLY A 374 15.83 9.05 -4.35
N ASP A 375 16.57 9.75 -5.19
CA ASP A 375 18.03 9.71 -5.21
C ASP A 375 18.56 11.03 -4.63
N THR A 376 19.05 11.01 -3.39
CA THR A 376 19.67 12.18 -2.74
C THR A 376 21.09 11.93 -2.22
N TYR A 377 21.98 12.91 -2.45
CA TYR A 377 23.34 12.87 -1.90
C TYR A 377 23.32 13.07 -0.38
N VAL A 378 24.02 12.18 0.34
CA VAL A 378 24.12 12.21 1.81
C VAL A 378 25.57 12.54 2.21
N PRO A 379 25.90 13.80 2.53
CA PRO A 379 27.26 14.22 2.89
C PRO A 379 27.84 13.41 4.05
N GLU A 380 27.02 13.05 5.04
CA GLU A 380 27.43 12.32 6.23
C GLU A 380 27.88 10.88 5.92
N TRP A 381 27.46 10.30 4.80
CA TRP A 381 27.93 8.99 4.33
C TRP A 381 29.18 9.09 3.43
N GLY A 382 29.68 10.30 3.19
CA GLY A 382 30.95 10.53 2.50
C GLY A 382 30.99 10.06 1.05
N ILE A 383 29.84 9.84 0.42
CA ILE A 383 29.77 9.21 -0.90
C ILE A 383 30.15 10.20 -2.00
N ARG A 384 31.41 10.18 -2.44
CA ARG A 384 31.78 10.90 -3.67
C ARG A 384 31.18 10.17 -4.87
N GLN A 385 30.60 10.94 -5.78
CA GLN A 385 30.22 10.60 -7.15
C GLN A 385 31.25 9.64 -7.77
N LEU A 386 31.01 8.33 -7.73
CA LEU A 386 31.86 7.35 -8.41
C LEU A 386 31.40 7.27 -9.86
N VAL A 387 31.85 8.23 -10.68
CA VAL A 387 31.74 8.12 -12.13
C VAL A 387 32.73 7.04 -12.57
N SER A 388 32.24 5.83 -12.83
CA SER A 388 33.01 4.76 -13.48
C SER A 388 32.85 4.89 -15.00
N GLU A 389 33.95 4.89 -15.75
CA GLU A 389 33.95 4.90 -17.23
C GLU A 389 33.20 3.72 -17.86
N GLN A 390 32.94 2.67 -17.08
CA GLN A 390 32.21 1.47 -17.52
C GLN A 390 30.71 1.52 -17.18
N HIS A 391 30.30 2.45 -16.30
CA HIS A 391 28.93 2.66 -15.83
C HIS A 391 28.68 4.15 -15.54
N PRO A 392 28.37 4.97 -16.56
CA PRO A 392 28.39 6.44 -16.43
C PRO A 392 27.36 7.06 -15.47
N ASN A 393 26.51 6.26 -14.78
CA ASN A 393 25.39 6.74 -13.97
C ASN A 393 25.25 6.13 -12.57
N ILE A 394 26.22 5.36 -12.04
CA ILE A 394 26.11 4.91 -10.63
C ILE A 394 26.81 5.92 -9.73
N GLU A 395 26.17 7.07 -9.54
CA GLU A 395 26.33 7.76 -8.27
C GLU A 395 25.83 6.76 -7.21
N LEU A 396 26.64 6.39 -6.20
CA LEU A 396 26.12 5.69 -5.03
C LEU A 396 25.31 6.73 -4.23
N ILE A 397 24.11 6.99 -4.71
CA ILE A 397 23.19 7.94 -4.10
C ILE A 397 22.48 7.22 -2.96
N GLY A 398 22.20 7.93 -1.86
CA GLY A 398 21.26 7.39 -0.87
C GLY A 398 19.93 7.18 -1.57
N GLN A 399 19.43 5.94 -1.55
CA GLN A 399 18.11 5.61 -2.08
C GLN A 399 17.09 5.81 -0.97
N PHE A 400 16.03 6.55 -1.28
CA PHE A 400 14.94 6.87 -0.36
C PHE A 400 13.64 6.30 -0.94
N PRO A 401 13.45 4.97 -0.91
CA PRO A 401 12.20 4.33 -1.29
C PRO A 401 11.07 4.73 -0.34
N LEU A 402 9.95 5.17 -0.91
CA LEU A 402 8.75 5.57 -0.19
C LEU A 402 7.50 5.16 -0.98
N GLU A 403 6.47 4.80 -0.25
CA GLU A 403 5.22 4.35 -0.84
C GLU A 403 4.06 4.61 0.11
N GLU A 404 3.00 5.23 -0.42
CA GLU A 404 1.79 5.59 0.31
C GLU A 404 0.57 5.52 -0.62
N ASP A 405 -0.55 5.05 -0.09
CA ASP A 405 -1.79 4.93 -0.84
C ASP A 405 -2.55 6.27 -0.95
N VAL A 406 -3.02 6.60 -2.16
CA VAL A 406 -3.87 7.76 -2.44
C VAL A 406 -5.24 7.36 -2.99
N TYR A 407 -6.24 8.20 -2.76
CA TYR A 407 -7.59 8.04 -3.29
C TYR A 407 -8.08 9.30 -4.01
N TRP A 408 -8.93 9.13 -5.02
CA TRP A 408 -9.63 10.28 -5.60
C TRP A 408 -10.69 10.83 -4.64
N SER A 409 -10.56 12.09 -4.27
CA SER A 409 -11.53 12.81 -3.45
C SER A 409 -12.54 13.54 -4.33
N PRO A 410 -13.84 13.16 -4.32
CA PRO A 410 -14.86 13.88 -5.09
C PRO A 410 -15.12 15.30 -4.57
N LYS A 411 -14.72 15.61 -3.32
CA LYS A 411 -14.87 16.92 -2.70
C LYS A 411 -13.86 17.93 -3.23
N THR A 412 -12.60 17.53 -3.31
CA THR A 412 -11.48 18.39 -3.75
C THR A 412 -11.17 18.23 -5.24
N ARG A 413 -11.66 17.16 -5.87
CA ARG A 413 -11.36 16.77 -7.25
C ARG A 413 -9.86 16.59 -7.48
N THR A 414 -9.20 15.94 -6.54
CA THR A 414 -7.76 15.66 -6.50
C THR A 414 -7.52 14.30 -5.86
N PHE A 415 -6.34 13.71 -6.10
CA PHE A 415 -5.88 12.57 -5.33
C PHE A 415 -5.33 13.04 -3.97
N GLU A 416 -5.85 12.44 -2.90
CA GLU A 416 -5.48 12.74 -1.52
C GLU A 416 -4.91 11.49 -0.85
N TRP A 417 -4.04 11.69 0.14
CA TRP A 417 -3.53 10.61 0.97
C TRP A 417 -4.68 9.88 1.65
N VAL A 418 -4.65 8.54 1.61
CA VAL A 418 -5.61 7.73 2.38
C VAL A 418 -5.43 8.04 3.86
N TYR A 419 -4.20 7.92 4.36
CA TYR A 419 -3.84 8.18 5.75
C TYR A 419 -2.93 9.41 5.88
N GLY A 420 -1.73 9.36 5.30
CA GLY A 420 -0.78 10.45 5.35
C GLY A 420 0.39 10.22 4.43
N GLN A 421 1.46 10.98 4.65
CA GLN A 421 2.76 10.81 4.04
C GLN A 421 3.80 10.75 5.16
N GLN A 422 4.70 9.76 5.15
CA GLN A 422 5.82 9.76 6.07
C GLN A 422 6.70 11.00 5.90
N THR A 423 6.83 11.80 6.96
CA THR A 423 7.66 13.03 6.98
C THR A 423 8.76 13.01 8.04
N GLU A 424 8.77 11.98 8.89
CA GLU A 424 9.80 11.74 9.90
C GLU A 424 10.19 10.26 9.91
N TYR A 425 11.45 9.98 10.27
CA TYR A 425 11.95 8.62 10.42
C TYR A 425 11.36 7.93 11.66
N HIS A 426 11.07 6.64 11.53
CA HIS A 426 10.91 5.76 12.70
C HIS A 426 12.28 5.61 13.40
N LEU A 427 12.35 5.74 14.72
CA LEU A 427 13.63 5.81 15.42
C LEU A 427 13.86 4.64 16.37
N VAL A 428 14.97 3.93 16.13
CA VAL A 428 15.58 3.06 17.15
C VAL A 428 16.62 3.88 17.90
N LYS A 429 16.41 4.08 19.19
CA LYS A 429 17.30 4.90 20.01
C LYS A 429 18.40 4.02 20.61
N PRO A 430 19.64 4.50 20.75
CA PRO A 430 20.66 3.76 21.48
C PRO A 430 20.14 3.55 22.91
N LYS A 431 20.31 2.32 23.45
CA LYS A 431 20.11 2.10 24.89
C LYS A 431 20.98 3.13 25.60
N LYS A 432 20.37 4.02 26.40
CA LYS A 432 21.14 4.92 27.27
C LYS A 432 22.16 4.02 27.96
N ARG A 433 23.46 4.24 27.70
CA ARG A 433 24.48 3.69 28.59
C ARG A 433 24.06 4.17 29.95
N GLU A 434 23.58 3.28 30.81
CA GLU A 434 23.60 3.56 32.23
C GLU A 434 25.04 3.96 32.47
N SER A 435 25.26 5.26 32.74
CA SER A 435 26.56 5.67 33.20
C SER A 435 26.78 4.79 34.41
N SER A 436 27.79 3.92 34.34
CA SER A 436 28.34 3.24 35.50
C SER A 436 29.06 4.28 36.37
N SER A 437 28.41 5.40 36.64
CA SER A 437 28.63 6.19 37.82
C SER A 437 28.07 5.34 38.94
N PRO A 438 28.90 4.71 39.81
CA PRO A 438 28.37 4.03 40.96
C PRO A 438 27.47 5.03 41.69
N SER A 439 26.23 4.61 41.99
CA SER A 439 25.28 5.46 42.70
C SER A 439 25.98 6.05 43.94
N LEU A 440 25.59 7.25 44.36
CA LEU A 440 26.12 7.86 45.59
C LEU A 440 26.00 6.88 46.79
N PHE A 441 24.98 6.01 46.78
CA PHE A 441 24.78 4.94 47.75
C PHE A 441 25.84 3.82 47.68
N THR A 442 26.36 3.49 46.50
CA THR A 442 27.45 2.51 46.32
C THR A 442 28.80 3.04 46.82
N ARG A 443 29.03 4.37 46.74
CA ARG A 443 30.21 5.03 47.31
C ARG A 443 30.15 5.16 48.84
N ILE A 444 28.95 5.24 49.43
CA ILE A 444 28.78 5.34 50.90
C ILE A 444 28.77 3.93 51.55
N GLY A 445 28.27 2.91 50.86
CA GLY A 445 28.24 1.53 51.38
C GLY A 445 29.63 0.90 51.52
N THR A 446 30.57 1.23 50.64
CA THR A 446 31.96 0.73 50.69
C THR A 446 32.81 1.41 51.74
N SER A 447 32.49 2.65 52.18
CA SER A 447 33.18 3.29 53.30
C SER A 447 32.68 2.85 54.69
N LEU A 448 31.58 2.08 54.76
CA LEU A 448 30.95 1.65 56.01
C LEU A 448 30.98 0.12 56.23
N GLY A 449 31.52 -0.68 55.31
CA GLY A 449 31.75 -2.11 55.51
C GLY A 449 30.49 -3.00 55.41
N TRP A 450 29.47 -2.60 54.65
CA TRP A 450 28.26 -3.41 54.49
C TRP A 450 28.33 -4.23 53.19
N ASN A 451 28.45 -5.55 53.34
CA ASN A 451 28.32 -6.48 52.21
C ASN A 451 26.86 -6.51 51.73
N VAL A 452 26.60 -5.95 50.56
CA VAL A 452 25.31 -6.09 49.88
C VAL A 452 25.35 -7.40 49.08
N VAL A 453 24.60 -8.40 49.55
CA VAL A 453 24.36 -9.65 48.83
C VAL A 453 23.54 -9.35 47.57
N ARG A 454 24.09 -9.64 46.39
CA ARG A 454 23.32 -9.71 45.14
C ARG A 454 22.62 -11.06 45.08
N TRP A 455 21.30 -11.07 44.97
CA TRP A 455 20.57 -12.22 44.46
C TRP A 455 20.71 -12.25 42.93
N VAL A 456 20.98 -13.45 42.41
CA VAL A 456 21.15 -13.74 40.97
C VAL A 456 19.81 -13.73 40.27
#